data_AF-A0A2J6QR44-F1
#
_entry.id   AF-A0A2J6QR44-F1
#
_cell.length_a   1.000
_cell.length_b   1.000
_cell.length_c   1.000
_cell.angle_alpha   90.00
_cell.angle_beta   90.00
_cell.angle_gamma   90.00
#
_symmetry.space_group_name_H-M   'P 1'
#
loop_
_entity.id
_entity.type
_entity.pdbx_description
1 polymer ?
#
loop_
_entity_poly.entity_id
_entity_poly.type
_entity_poly.pdbx_seq_one_letter_code
_entity_poly.pdbx_strand_id
1 'polypeptide(L)' 'PFPFPGAVEVTGLGNISDALVGRLAWDSPVVQEEAKFWLTANWQEVNNSYSSFKVKALTTIKRCWGWVQSQERKNF' A
#
# COMPACT_ATOMS: atom_id res chain seq x y z
N PRO A 1 -14.97 -4.15 25.67
CA PRO A 1 -14.50 -4.12 24.28
C PRO A 1 -12.97 -3.95 24.23
N PHE A 2 -12.24 -5.05 24.01
CA PHE A 2 -10.81 -4.93 23.67
C PHE A 2 -10.74 -4.20 22.33
N PRO A 3 -10.01 -3.08 22.20
CA PRO A 3 -9.69 -2.56 20.90
C PRO A 3 -8.85 -3.65 20.23
N PHE A 4 -9.42 -4.33 19.25
CA PHE A 4 -8.63 -5.13 18.31
C PHE A 4 -7.45 -4.22 17.90
N PRO A 5 -6.18 -4.68 17.99
CA PRO A 5 -5.05 -3.83 17.65
C PRO A 5 -5.37 -3.19 16.31
N GLY A 6 -5.40 -1.84 16.28
CA GLY A 6 -5.94 -1.08 15.16
C GLY A 6 -5.45 -1.72 13.87
N ALA A 7 -6.39 -2.17 13.03
CA ALA A 7 -6.07 -2.97 11.86
C ALA A 7 -4.90 -2.30 11.13
N VAL A 8 -3.79 -3.02 11.00
CA VAL A 8 -2.59 -2.42 10.41
C VAL A 8 -2.80 -2.35 8.91
N GLU A 9 -3.34 -1.22 8.46
CA GLU A 9 -3.61 -1.01 7.05
C GLU A 9 -2.30 -0.79 6.30
N VAL A 10 -2.05 -1.65 5.30
CA VAL A 10 -0.96 -1.44 4.35
C VAL A 10 -1.42 -0.36 3.37
N THR A 11 -0.96 0.88 3.60
CA THR A 11 -1.42 2.08 2.88
C THR A 11 -0.23 2.88 2.33
N GLY A 12 -0.48 3.75 1.36
CA GLY A 12 0.55 4.57 0.73
C GLY A 12 1.48 3.78 -0.19
N LEU A 13 1.01 2.64 -0.71
CA LEU A 13 1.79 1.84 -1.66
C LEU A 13 1.71 2.38 -3.10
N GLY A 14 0.61 3.05 -3.43
CA GLY A 14 0.29 3.63 -4.73
C GLY A 14 -1.14 4.16 -4.71
N ASN A 15 -1.51 5.06 -5.62
CA ASN A 15 -2.84 5.66 -5.65
C ASN A 15 -3.91 4.61 -5.95
N ILE A 16 -3.63 3.68 -6.87
CA ILE A 16 -4.52 2.54 -7.16
C ILE A 16 -4.67 1.63 -5.93
N SER A 17 -3.58 1.35 -5.22
CA SER A 17 -3.63 0.55 -3.99
C SER A 17 -4.46 1.24 -2.90
N ASP A 18 -4.32 2.55 -2.76
CA ASP A 18 -5.11 3.34 -1.81
C ASP A 18 -6.58 3.45 -2.23
N ALA A 19 -6.88 3.44 -3.54
CA ALA A 19 -8.25 3.36 -4.05
C ALA A 19 -8.91 2.01 -3.75
N LEU A 20 -8.15 0.91 -3.84
CA LEU A 20 -8.63 -0.44 -3.51
C LEU A 20 -9.06 -0.59 -2.05
N VAL A 21 -8.40 0.13 -1.14
CA VAL A 21 -8.74 0.14 0.30
C VAL A 21 -9.67 1.30 0.69
N GLY A 22 -10.25 2.00 -0.29
CA GLY A 22 -11.22 3.08 -0.07
C GLY A 22 -10.66 4.38 0.50
N ARG A 23 -9.33 4.58 0.46
CA ARG A 23 -8.66 5.82 0.92
C ARG A 23 -8.63 6.90 -0.15
N LEU A 24 -8.69 6.50 -1.43
CA LEU A 24 -8.87 7.39 -2.56
C LEU A 24 -10.10 6.97 -3.36
N ALA A 25 -10.75 7.94 -3.98
CA ALA A 25 -11.84 7.66 -4.91
C ALA A 25 -11.26 7.21 -6.26
N TRP A 26 -11.92 6.25 -6.92
CA TRP A 26 -11.46 5.71 -8.21
C TRP A 26 -11.44 6.75 -9.33
N ASP A 27 -12.33 7.75 -9.26
CA ASP A 27 -12.43 8.87 -10.21
C ASP A 27 -11.45 10.01 -9.91
N SER A 28 -10.65 9.89 -8.85
CA SER A 28 -9.63 10.88 -8.50
C SER A 28 -8.59 11.02 -9.63
N PRO A 29 -8.19 12.25 -10.01
CA PRO A 29 -7.22 12.48 -11.09
C PRO A 29 -5.92 11.68 -10.91
N VAL A 30 -5.40 11.59 -9.69
CA VAL A 30 -4.14 10.87 -9.41
C VAL A 30 -4.27 9.35 -9.57
N VAL A 31 -5.48 8.79 -9.35
CA VAL A 31 -5.77 7.37 -9.57
C VAL A 31 -5.92 7.09 -11.05
N GLN A 32 -6.61 7.98 -11.77
CA GLN A 32 -6.80 7.88 -13.22
C GLN A 32 -5.48 8.05 -13.99
N GLU A 33 -4.59 8.95 -13.56
CA GLU A 33 -3.26 9.12 -14.12
C GLU A 33 -2.39 7.89 -13.91
N GLU A 34 -2.38 7.32 -12.70
CA GLU A 34 -1.65 6.09 -12.43
C GLU A 34 -2.23 4.93 -13.25
N ALA A 35 -3.56 4.79 -13.33
CA ALA A 35 -4.21 3.77 -14.15
C ALA A 35 -3.85 3.90 -15.63
N LYS A 36 -3.87 5.14 -16.16
CA LYS A 36 -3.42 5.42 -17.53
C LYS A 36 -1.97 5.01 -17.73
N PHE A 37 -1.07 5.36 -16.80
CA PHE A 37 0.33 4.94 -16.85
C PHE A 37 0.44 3.41 -16.98
N TRP A 38 -0.24 2.63 -16.13
CA TRP A 38 -0.19 1.17 -16.20
C TRP A 38 -0.74 0.58 -17.50
N LEU A 39 -1.70 1.26 -18.13
CA LEU A 39 -2.32 0.80 -19.38
C LEU A 39 -1.54 1.22 -20.64
N THR A 40 -0.79 2.33 -20.60
CA THR A 40 -0.15 2.91 -21.79
C THR A 40 1.37 2.90 -21.78
N ALA A 41 2.00 2.72 -20.61
CA ALA A 41 3.45 2.73 -20.49
C ALA A 41 4.08 1.52 -21.17
N ASN A 42 5.35 1.67 -21.58
CA ASN A 42 6.09 0.56 -22.15
C ASN A 42 6.52 -0.43 -21.06
N TRP A 43 6.93 -1.64 -21.48
CA TRP A 43 7.30 -2.70 -20.55
C TRP A 43 8.41 -2.30 -19.56
N GLN A 44 9.39 -1.50 -20.00
CA GLN A 44 10.52 -1.10 -19.16
C GLN A 44 10.06 -0.14 -18.04
N GLU A 45 9.20 0.82 -18.38
CA GLU A 45 8.59 1.75 -17.42
C GLU A 45 7.72 1.00 -16.40
N VAL A 46 6.86 0.09 -16.88
CA VAL A 46 6.01 -0.78 -16.04
C VAL A 46 6.88 -1.60 -15.09
N ASN A 47 7.94 -2.23 -15.59
CA ASN A 47 8.82 -3.06 -14.79
C ASN A 47 9.57 -2.25 -13.70
N ASN A 48 9.99 -1.02 -14.02
CA ASN A 48 10.63 -0.12 -13.06
C ASN A 48 9.65 0.33 -11.96
N SER A 49 8.43 0.72 -12.33
CA SER A 49 7.37 1.07 -11.38
C SER A 49 6.99 -0.13 -10.50
N TYR A 50 6.83 -1.31 -11.09
CA TYR A 50 6.51 -2.54 -10.34
C TYR A 50 7.63 -2.93 -9.37
N SER A 51 8.89 -2.85 -9.80
CA SER A 51 10.04 -3.14 -8.93
C SER A 51 10.08 -2.17 -7.74
N SER A 52 9.85 -0.88 -7.98
CA SER A 52 9.77 0.15 -6.95
C SER A 52 8.61 -0.08 -5.99
N PHE A 53 7.42 -0.40 -6.52
CA PHE A 53 6.24 -0.77 -5.75
C PHE A 53 6.53 -1.99 -4.84
N LYS A 54 7.15 -3.04 -5.38
CA LYS A 54 7.49 -4.26 -4.62
C LYS A 54 8.39 -3.96 -3.43
N VAL A 55 9.40 -3.09 -3.59
CA VAL A 55 10.27 -2.66 -2.49
C VAL A 55 9.50 -1.89 -1.42
N LYS A 56 8.60 -0.97 -1.82
CA LYS A 56 7.73 -0.23 -0.89
C LYS A 56 6.78 -1.16 -0.13
N ALA A 57 6.16 -2.11 -0.83
CA ALA A 57 5.25 -3.09 -0.24
C ALA A 57 5.95 -3.96 0.79
N LEU A 58 7.11 -4.53 0.46
CA LEU A 58 7.89 -5.37 1.38
C LEU A 58 8.34 -4.58 2.63
N THR A 59 8.80 -3.34 2.43
CA THR A 59 9.21 -2.48 3.55
C THR A 59 8.03 -2.16 4.47
N THR A 60 6.87 -1.84 3.88
CA THR A 60 5.65 -1.52 4.63
C THR A 60 5.17 -2.73 5.41
N ILE A 61 5.09 -3.91 4.79
CA ILE A 61 4.69 -5.16 5.45
C ILE A 61 5.63 -5.46 6.63
N LYS A 62 6.95 -5.36 6.45
CA LYS A 62 7.92 -5.58 7.54
C LYS A 62 7.71 -4.61 8.70
N ARG A 63 7.51 -3.33 8.41
CA ARG A 63 7.23 -2.30 9.42
C ARG A 63 5.94 -2.60 10.18
N CYS A 64 4.86 -2.89 9.45
CA CYS A 64 3.55 -3.22 9.99
C CYS A 64 3.62 -4.45 10.90
N TRP A 65 4.30 -5.50 10.46
CA TRP A 65 4.51 -6.71 11.24
C TRP A 65 5.33 -6.46 12.52
N GLY A 66 6.42 -5.69 12.42
CA GLY A 66 7.22 -5.30 13.58
C GLY A 66 6.40 -4.51 14.61
N TRP A 67 5.47 -3.67 14.16
CA TRP A 67 4.55 -2.97 15.05
C TRP A 67 3.60 -3.93 15.76
N VAL A 68 2.97 -4.87 15.04
CA VAL A 68 2.10 -5.91 15.64
C VAL A 68 2.86 -6.67 16.73
N GLN A 69 4.06 -7.17 16.42
CA GLN A 69 4.91 -7.87 17.39
C GLN A 69 5.23 -7.01 18.63
N SER A 70 5.45 -5.70 18.43
CA SER A 70 5.73 -4.78 19.55
C SER A 70 4.50 -4.54 20.44
N GLN A 71 3.30 -4.55 19.88
CA GLN A 71 2.05 -4.40 20.63
C GLN A 71 1.73 -5.70 21.38
N GLU A 72 1.92 -6.86 20.74
CA GLU A 72 1.75 -8.16 21.39
C GLU A 72 2.66 -8.27 22.63
N ARG A 73 3.95 -7.95 22.50
CA ARG A 73 4.90 -7.98 23.64
C ARG A 73 4.58 -7.04 24.79
N LYS A 74 3.80 -5.99 24.57
CA LYS A 74 3.38 -5.05 25.64
C LYS A 74 2.15 -5.54 26.39
N ASN A 75 1.36 -6.40 25.75
CA ASN A 75 0.10 -6.91 26.28
C ASN A 75 0.24 -8.29 26.95
N PHE A 76 1.40 -8.94 26.80
CA PHE A 76 1.85 -10.12 27.56
C PHE A 76 2.85 -9.71 28.63
#